data_AF-A0A536ASV5-F1
#
_entry.id   AF-A0A536ASV5-F1
#
_cell.length_a   1.000
_cell.length_b   1.000
_cell.length_c   1.000
_cell.angle_alpha   90.00
_cell.angle_beta   90.00
_cell.angle_gamma   90.00
#
_symmetry.space_group_name_H-M   'P 1'
#
loop_
_entity.id
_entity.type
_entity.pdbx_description
1 polymer ?
#
loop_
_entity_poly.entity_id
_entity_poly.type
_entity_poly.pdbx_seq_one_letter_code
_entity_poly.pdbx_strand_id
1 'polypeptide(L)'
;QNQGIDVALDIAFQCSPDHPYTREHPEWFKHRPDGSIQYAENPPKKYEDIYPFDFETEQWQSLWQELLSIVLFWIEQGVHVFRVDNPHTKPFAFWEWLIGEVKRTHPEVIMLAEAFTRPKVMYRLAKVGFSQSYTYFSWRNTAYELYQYFTELAQPPIREFFRPNLWPNTPDILTEYLQHGGRPAFQARLILAATLGASYGMYGPAFELMENRPREQGSEEYLDSEKYQVRTWERNRPDSLRELITIVNRIRRENPALQTDRGLRFHTTENDQLLAYSKSTPDNANVVLTVINVDPHHVQRGMVTLPLDELGIEKDRPYQAHELISGARYLWNGPRNFVELSPGSLPGQIFRFRRRVRSEHDFEYFL
;
A
#
# COMPACT_ATOMS: atom_id res chain seq x y z
N GLN A 1 22.26 -10.36 4.94
CA GLN A 1 21.27 -9.79 3.99
C GLN A 1 21.90 -9.66 2.59
N ASN A 2 22.02 -10.73 1.81
CA ASN A 2 22.77 -10.72 0.53
C ASN A 2 21.93 -10.42 -0.74
N GLN A 3 20.62 -10.19 -0.60
CA GLN A 3 19.69 -9.98 -1.74
C GLN A 3 19.08 -8.56 -1.76
N GLY A 4 19.48 -7.66 -0.86
CA GLY A 4 18.85 -6.34 -0.72
C GLY A 4 17.38 -6.43 -0.31
N ILE A 5 17.03 -7.43 0.50
CA ILE A 5 15.68 -7.67 1.04
C ILE A 5 15.80 -7.64 2.57
N ASP A 6 15.00 -6.77 3.17
CA ASP A 6 14.78 -6.73 4.62
C ASP A 6 13.63 -7.65 4.99
N VAL A 7 13.71 -8.26 6.17
CA VAL A 7 12.63 -9.07 6.74
C VAL A 7 11.73 -8.17 7.56
N ALA A 8 10.43 -8.24 7.29
CA ALA A 8 9.40 -7.68 8.14
C ALA A 8 8.69 -8.82 8.89
N LEU A 9 8.67 -8.75 10.22
CA LEU A 9 7.93 -9.72 11.04
C LEU A 9 6.55 -9.18 11.42
N ASP A 10 5.59 -10.10 11.48
CA ASP A 10 4.29 -9.83 12.08
C ASP A 10 4.42 -9.79 13.61
N ILE A 11 3.83 -8.79 14.24
CA ILE A 11 3.70 -8.70 15.69
C ILE A 11 2.23 -8.65 16.04
N ALA A 12 1.73 -9.78 16.53
CA ALA A 12 0.38 -9.94 17.05
C ALA A 12 0.42 -10.15 18.57
N PHE A 13 0.14 -9.09 19.33
CA PHE A 13 0.05 -9.16 20.79
C PHE A 13 -1.26 -9.80 21.24
N GLN A 14 -1.26 -11.13 21.21
CA GLN A 14 -2.33 -12.03 21.60
C GLN A 14 -1.74 -13.43 21.83
N CYS A 15 -2.49 -14.33 22.44
CA CYS A 15 -2.02 -15.68 22.77
C CYS A 15 -3.02 -16.74 22.32
N SER A 16 -2.55 -17.91 21.89
CA SER A 16 -3.41 -19.09 21.83
C SER A 16 -3.71 -19.59 23.25
N PRO A 17 -4.77 -20.41 23.46
CA PRO A 17 -5.10 -20.95 24.79
C PRO A 17 -3.96 -21.73 25.46
N ASP A 18 -3.10 -22.35 24.67
CA ASP A 18 -1.96 -23.18 25.09
C ASP A 18 -0.63 -22.40 25.24
N HIS A 19 -0.63 -21.10 24.94
CA HIS A 19 0.55 -20.24 25.11
C HIS A 19 1.04 -20.23 26.58
N PRO A 20 2.34 -20.30 26.87
CA PRO A 20 2.85 -20.35 28.25
C PRO A 20 2.28 -19.28 29.20
N TYR A 21 2.15 -18.03 28.72
CA TYR A 21 1.56 -16.94 29.50
C TYR A 21 0.15 -17.22 30.02
N THR A 22 -0.67 -18.04 29.37
CA THR A 22 -2.03 -18.35 29.90
C THR A 22 -1.98 -19.14 31.20
N ARG A 23 -0.85 -19.81 31.49
CA ARG A 23 -0.60 -20.55 32.73
C ARG A 23 0.36 -19.83 33.68
N GLU A 24 1.40 -19.20 33.13
CA GLU A 24 2.47 -18.55 33.89
C GLU A 24 2.11 -17.14 34.33
N HIS A 25 1.25 -16.45 33.56
CA HIS A 25 0.81 -15.08 33.79
C HIS A 25 -0.72 -14.93 33.58
N PRO A 26 -1.56 -15.68 34.32
CA PRO A 26 -3.02 -15.58 34.19
C PRO A 26 -3.54 -14.15 34.45
N GLU A 27 -2.83 -13.36 35.26
CA GLU A 27 -3.14 -11.95 35.53
C GLU A 27 -3.15 -11.04 34.29
N TRP A 28 -2.50 -11.44 33.20
CA TRP A 28 -2.44 -10.66 31.96
C TRP A 28 -3.67 -10.87 31.08
N PHE A 29 -4.64 -11.67 31.54
CA PHE A 29 -5.86 -11.97 30.81
C PHE A 29 -7.10 -11.67 31.66
N LYS A 30 -8.17 -11.25 31.00
CA LYS A 30 -9.44 -10.97 31.68
C LYS A 30 -10.26 -12.25 31.83
N HIS A 31 -10.34 -12.75 33.06
CA HIS A 31 -11.15 -13.92 33.39
C HIS A 31 -12.61 -13.53 33.65
N ARG A 32 -13.53 -14.33 33.12
CA ARG A 32 -14.95 -14.30 33.44
C ARG A 32 -15.19 -14.86 34.85
N PRO A 33 -16.40 -14.64 35.43
CA PRO A 33 -16.72 -15.19 36.75
C PRO A 33 -16.63 -16.72 36.87
N ASP A 34 -16.73 -17.45 35.75
CA ASP A 34 -16.57 -18.90 35.68
C ASP A 34 -15.10 -19.35 35.52
N GLY A 35 -14.15 -18.40 35.50
CA GLY A 35 -12.72 -18.63 35.31
C GLY A 35 -12.27 -18.72 33.85
N SER A 36 -13.18 -18.75 32.88
CA SER A 36 -12.83 -18.80 31.46
C SER A 36 -12.31 -17.45 30.94
N ILE A 37 -11.47 -17.47 29.89
CA ILE A 37 -11.03 -16.26 29.19
C ILE A 37 -11.89 -16.11 27.93
N GLN A 38 -12.40 -14.91 27.68
CA GLN A 38 -13.13 -14.62 26.45
C GLN A 38 -12.16 -14.57 25.26
N TYR A 39 -12.49 -15.29 24.20
CA TYR A 39 -11.76 -15.22 22.95
C TYR A 39 -11.83 -13.83 22.29
N ALA A 40 -10.86 -13.52 21.45
CA ALA A 40 -10.77 -12.23 20.78
C ALA A 40 -11.88 -12.05 19.71
N GLU A 41 -12.39 -10.83 19.58
CA GLU A 41 -13.37 -10.48 18.56
C GLU A 41 -12.97 -9.16 17.87
N ASN A 42 -13.20 -9.08 16.57
CA ASN A 42 -13.21 -7.82 15.81
C ASN A 42 -14.49 -7.81 14.97
N PRO A 43 -15.65 -7.41 15.57
CA PRO A 43 -16.95 -7.63 14.98
C PRO A 43 -17.04 -7.18 13.51
N PRO A 44 -17.58 -8.01 12.61
CA PRO A 44 -18.29 -9.27 12.88
C PRO A 44 -17.39 -10.51 13.05
N LYS A 45 -16.06 -10.40 12.93
CA LYS A 45 -15.13 -11.53 13.02
C LYS A 45 -14.93 -11.99 14.48
N LYS A 46 -14.84 -13.30 14.66
CA LYS A 46 -14.56 -13.98 15.94
C LYS A 46 -13.31 -14.84 15.79
N TYR A 47 -12.43 -14.82 16.78
CA TYR A 47 -11.17 -15.55 16.79
C TYR A 47 -11.15 -16.47 18.00
N GLU A 48 -11.86 -17.59 17.91
CA GLU A 48 -12.06 -18.54 19.01
C GLU A 48 -10.77 -19.24 19.47
N ASP A 49 -9.74 -19.18 18.63
CA ASP A 49 -8.40 -19.73 18.83
C ASP A 49 -7.42 -18.79 19.54
N ILE A 50 -7.86 -17.59 19.93
CA ILE A 50 -6.98 -16.53 20.43
C ILE A 50 -7.58 -15.82 21.67
N TYR A 51 -6.74 -15.52 22.65
CA TYR A 51 -7.01 -14.70 23.84
C TYR A 51 -6.31 -13.34 23.76
N PRO A 52 -7.04 -12.23 24.03
CA PRO A 52 -6.46 -10.89 24.10
C PRO A 52 -5.82 -10.64 25.47
N PHE A 53 -4.71 -9.89 25.50
CA PHE A 53 -4.15 -9.36 26.74
C PHE A 53 -5.05 -8.28 27.36
N ASP A 54 -5.13 -8.28 28.69
CA ASP A 54 -5.70 -7.19 29.48
C ASP A 54 -4.63 -6.14 29.80
N PHE A 55 -4.59 -5.07 29.01
CA PHE A 55 -3.64 -3.98 29.21
C PHE A 55 -3.96 -3.09 30.42
N GLU A 56 -5.10 -3.31 31.09
CA GLU A 56 -5.53 -2.59 32.29
C GLU A 56 -5.36 -3.42 33.57
N THR A 57 -4.69 -4.58 33.49
CA THR A 57 -4.34 -5.40 34.65
C THR A 57 -3.48 -4.63 35.66
N GLU A 58 -3.56 -5.01 36.94
CA GLU A 58 -2.71 -4.45 38.00
C GLU A 58 -1.21 -4.62 37.71
N GLN A 59 -0.86 -5.63 36.90
CA GLN A 59 0.51 -5.93 36.47
C GLN A 59 0.83 -5.36 35.06
N TRP A 60 0.18 -4.28 34.63
CA TRP A 60 0.37 -3.74 33.28
C TRP A 60 1.83 -3.38 32.97
N GLN A 61 2.62 -2.94 33.97
CA GLN A 61 4.03 -2.61 33.74
C GLN A 61 4.84 -3.84 33.35
N SER A 62 4.63 -4.99 34.00
CA SER A 62 5.37 -6.22 33.66
C SER A 62 4.96 -6.74 32.29
N LEU A 63 3.66 -6.68 31.95
CA LEU A 63 3.17 -6.99 30.61
C LEU A 63 3.84 -6.10 29.55
N TRP A 64 3.86 -4.77 29.75
CA TRP A 64 4.43 -3.84 28.77
C TRP A 64 5.92 -4.06 28.55
N GLN A 65 6.67 -4.29 29.65
CA GLN A 65 8.10 -4.61 29.58
C GLN A 65 8.35 -5.93 28.83
N GLU A 66 7.51 -6.94 29.05
CA GLU A 66 7.64 -8.20 28.33
C GLU A 66 7.35 -8.05 26.84
N LEU A 67 6.29 -7.33 26.46
CA LEU A 67 6.00 -7.10 25.04
C LEU A 67 7.09 -6.27 24.34
N LEU A 68 7.73 -5.35 25.06
CA LEU A 68 8.92 -4.63 24.58
C LEU A 68 10.12 -5.58 24.41
N SER A 69 10.35 -6.49 25.38
CA SER A 69 11.46 -7.44 25.36
C SER A 69 11.43 -8.31 24.09
N ILE A 70 10.24 -8.74 23.66
CA ILE A 70 10.02 -9.52 22.43
C ILE A 70 10.44 -8.72 21.19
N VAL A 71 10.06 -7.44 21.10
CA VAL A 71 10.41 -6.58 19.97
C VAL A 71 11.93 -6.36 19.92
N LEU A 72 12.54 -6.06 21.06
CA LEU A 72 14.00 -5.86 21.17
C LEU A 72 14.77 -7.14 20.81
N PHE A 73 14.30 -8.30 21.25
CA PHE A 73 14.89 -9.59 20.88
C PHE A 73 14.97 -9.76 19.37
N TRP A 74 13.90 -9.48 18.63
CA TRP A 74 13.90 -9.61 17.16
C TRP A 74 14.76 -8.55 16.46
N ILE A 75 14.87 -7.35 17.04
CA ILE A 75 15.81 -6.33 16.56
C ILE A 75 17.25 -6.83 16.69
N GLU A 76 17.61 -7.50 17.79
CA GLU A 76 18.94 -8.12 17.96
C GLU A 76 19.20 -9.24 16.93
N GLN A 77 18.15 -9.88 16.42
CA GLN A 77 18.25 -10.85 15.31
C GLN A 77 18.30 -10.20 13.92
N GLY A 78 18.30 -8.86 13.83
CA GLY A 78 18.40 -8.10 12.58
C GLY A 78 17.07 -7.79 11.89
N VAL A 79 15.94 -7.87 12.62
CA VAL A 79 14.62 -7.47 12.11
C VAL A 79 14.38 -6.01 12.44
N HIS A 80 14.30 -5.17 11.41
CA HIS A 80 14.10 -3.73 11.55
C HIS A 80 12.73 -3.26 11.06
N VAL A 81 11.86 -4.17 10.63
CA VAL A 81 10.50 -3.84 10.18
C VAL A 81 9.50 -4.75 10.89
N PHE A 82 8.46 -4.15 11.47
CA PHE A 82 7.38 -4.86 12.14
C PHE A 82 6.03 -4.46 11.55
N ARG A 83 5.28 -5.42 11.02
CA ARG A 83 3.86 -5.26 10.69
C ARG A 83 3.08 -5.60 11.95
N VAL A 84 2.46 -4.60 12.56
CA VAL A 84 1.76 -4.74 13.83
C VAL A 84 0.29 -5.04 13.55
N ASP A 85 -0.18 -6.17 14.05
CA ASP A 85 -1.55 -6.66 13.86
C ASP A 85 -2.56 -5.89 14.71
N ASN A 86 -3.62 -5.40 14.06
CA ASN A 86 -4.77 -4.76 14.70
C ASN A 86 -4.43 -3.82 15.88
N PRO A 87 -3.48 -2.86 15.76
CA PRO A 87 -3.02 -2.05 16.90
C PRO A 87 -4.13 -1.18 17.50
N HIS A 88 -5.20 -0.93 16.76
CA HIS A 88 -6.40 -0.22 17.23
C HIS A 88 -7.19 -0.97 18.32
N THR A 89 -6.89 -2.25 18.54
CA THR A 89 -7.47 -3.06 19.63
C THR A 89 -6.68 -2.96 20.93
N LYS A 90 -5.52 -2.29 20.92
CA LYS A 90 -4.62 -2.10 22.09
C LYS A 90 -4.56 -0.61 22.45
N PRO A 91 -4.26 -0.23 23.71
CA PRO A 91 -4.26 1.17 24.12
C PRO A 91 -3.24 2.03 23.37
N PHE A 92 -3.61 3.28 23.04
CA PHE A 92 -2.68 4.22 22.41
C PHE A 92 -1.46 4.53 23.28
N ALA A 93 -1.65 4.62 24.60
CA ALA A 93 -0.57 4.91 25.53
C ALA A 93 0.52 3.82 25.53
N PHE A 94 0.10 2.56 25.39
CA PHE A 94 1.03 1.44 25.21
C PHE A 94 1.87 1.61 23.95
N TRP A 95 1.23 1.91 22.81
CA TRP A 95 1.96 2.11 21.55
C TRP A 95 2.89 3.32 21.60
N GLU A 96 2.44 4.44 22.15
CA GLU A 96 3.27 5.64 22.32
C GLU A 96 4.52 5.34 23.15
N TRP A 97 4.35 4.59 24.24
CA TRP A 97 5.46 4.16 25.09
C TRP A 97 6.39 3.15 24.39
N LEU A 98 5.85 2.06 23.83
CA LEU A 98 6.65 0.99 23.20
C LEU A 98 7.44 1.53 22.01
N ILE A 99 6.79 2.33 21.15
CA ILE A 99 7.46 2.95 20.00
C ILE A 99 8.53 3.92 20.47
N GLY A 100 8.24 4.71 21.52
CA GLY A 100 9.20 5.62 22.13
C GLY A 100 10.45 4.91 22.63
N GLU A 101 10.30 3.81 23.38
CA GLU A 101 11.42 3.01 23.88
C GLU A 101 12.23 2.39 22.76
N VAL A 102 11.58 1.76 21.77
CA VAL A 102 12.27 1.17 20.61
C VAL A 102 13.03 2.25 19.83
N LYS A 103 12.40 3.39 19.53
CA LYS A 103 13.01 4.45 18.72
C LYS A 103 14.13 5.20 19.44
N ARG A 104 14.16 5.17 20.77
CA ARG A 104 15.23 5.78 21.57
C ARG A 104 16.58 5.11 21.34
N THR A 105 16.59 3.80 21.11
CA THR A 105 17.82 3.02 20.86
C THR A 105 17.94 2.54 19.40
N HIS A 106 16.84 2.38 18.70
CA HIS A 106 16.74 1.87 17.31
C HIS A 106 15.87 2.80 16.43
N PRO A 107 16.32 4.03 16.14
CA PRO A 107 15.54 5.02 15.40
C PRO A 107 15.18 4.57 13.97
N GLU A 108 15.92 3.63 13.39
CA GLU A 108 15.71 3.07 12.05
C GLU A 108 14.49 2.13 11.95
N VAL A 109 14.03 1.55 13.05
CA VAL A 109 12.98 0.52 13.04
C VAL A 109 11.66 1.03 12.46
N ILE A 110 11.08 0.36 11.48
CA ILE A 110 9.80 0.74 10.87
C ILE A 110 8.68 -0.08 11.52
N MET A 111 7.66 0.60 12.04
CA MET A 111 6.42 -0.05 12.48
C MET A 111 5.25 0.33 11.57
N LEU A 112 4.65 -0.68 10.94
CA LEU A 112 3.49 -0.57 10.06
C LEU A 112 2.23 -0.94 10.85
N ALA A 113 1.31 0.01 11.01
CA ALA A 113 0.03 -0.24 11.66
C ALA A 113 -0.98 -0.87 10.70
N GLU A 114 -1.39 -2.11 10.97
CA GLU A 114 -2.53 -2.74 10.29
C GLU A 114 -3.86 -2.37 10.97
N ALA A 115 -4.35 -1.17 10.68
CA ALA A 115 -5.54 -0.64 11.34
C ALA A 115 -6.66 -0.32 10.36
N PHE A 116 -7.52 -1.29 10.07
CA PHE A 116 -8.76 -1.08 9.32
C PHE A 116 -9.90 -0.65 10.24
N THR A 117 -9.86 0.61 10.66
CA THR A 117 -10.82 1.19 11.62
C THR A 117 -11.08 2.64 11.27
N ARG A 118 -12.01 3.32 11.94
CA ARG A 118 -12.41 4.72 11.65
C ARG A 118 -11.20 5.67 11.52
N PRO A 119 -11.25 6.68 10.62
CA PRO A 119 -10.09 7.53 10.28
C PRO A 119 -9.41 8.17 11.49
N LYS A 120 -10.19 8.67 12.48
CA LYS A 120 -9.63 9.30 13.69
C LYS A 120 -8.70 8.38 14.48
N VAL A 121 -9.01 7.08 14.53
CA VAL A 121 -8.19 6.08 15.22
C VAL A 121 -6.93 5.77 14.43
N MET A 122 -7.04 5.56 13.10
CA MET A 122 -5.88 5.39 12.22
C MET A 122 -4.91 6.57 12.31
N TYR A 123 -5.43 7.80 12.27
CA TYR A 123 -4.63 9.00 12.37
C TYR A 123 -4.02 9.19 13.76
N ARG A 124 -4.70 8.76 14.84
CA ARG A 124 -4.11 8.77 16.18
C ARG A 124 -2.95 7.79 16.27
N LEU A 125 -3.05 6.59 15.70
CA LEU A 125 -1.95 5.61 15.65
C LEU A 125 -0.71 6.19 14.96
N ALA A 126 -0.89 6.80 13.78
CA ALA A 126 0.22 7.47 13.09
C ALA A 126 0.84 8.60 13.94
N LYS A 127 0.01 9.40 14.64
CA LYS A 127 0.50 10.48 15.51
C LYS A 127 1.27 10.00 16.74
N VAL A 128 0.95 8.83 17.30
CA VAL A 128 1.68 8.29 18.46
C VAL A 128 2.99 7.60 18.08
N GLY A 129 3.33 7.50 16.78
CA GLY A 129 4.67 7.13 16.33
C GLY A 129 4.75 6.02 15.30
N PHE A 130 3.62 5.43 14.88
CA PHE A 130 3.65 4.42 13.80
C PHE A 130 4.26 5.01 12.53
N SER A 131 5.24 4.31 11.97
CA SER A 131 6.04 4.81 10.83
C SER A 131 5.23 4.82 9.54
N GLN A 132 4.39 3.81 9.36
CA GLN A 132 3.50 3.61 8.22
C GLN A 132 2.12 3.12 8.68
N SER A 133 1.14 3.22 7.79
CA SER A 133 -0.23 2.78 8.07
C SER A 133 -0.85 2.09 6.86
N TYR A 134 -1.54 0.97 7.10
CA TYR A 134 -2.52 0.47 6.14
C TYR A 134 -3.59 1.54 5.87
N THR A 135 -4.31 1.37 4.77
CA THR A 135 -5.23 2.39 4.23
C THR A 135 -6.53 1.76 3.75
N TYR A 136 -7.51 2.58 3.39
CA TYR A 136 -8.72 2.10 2.73
C TYR A 136 -8.55 1.84 1.23
N PHE A 137 -7.31 1.77 0.73
CA PHE A 137 -7.03 1.66 -0.70
C PHE A 137 -7.81 0.54 -1.38
N SER A 138 -7.84 -0.67 -0.81
CA SER A 138 -8.58 -1.83 -1.33
C SER A 138 -10.06 -1.54 -1.62
N TRP A 139 -10.71 -0.71 -0.78
CA TRP A 139 -12.11 -0.32 -0.91
C TRP A 139 -12.32 1.05 -1.59
N ARG A 140 -11.33 1.53 -2.34
CA ARG A 140 -11.47 2.70 -3.24
C ARG A 140 -11.17 2.23 -4.65
N ASN A 141 -12.21 2.02 -5.45
CA ASN A 141 -12.09 1.34 -6.75
C ASN A 141 -12.50 2.24 -7.91
N THR A 142 -13.43 3.17 -7.71
CA THR A 142 -13.78 4.15 -8.74
C THR A 142 -12.75 5.28 -8.83
N ALA A 143 -12.66 5.95 -9.98
CA ALA A 143 -11.77 7.10 -10.16
C ALA A 143 -12.07 8.20 -9.14
N TYR A 144 -13.36 8.45 -8.87
CA TYR A 144 -13.81 9.44 -7.90
C TYR A 144 -13.41 9.09 -6.46
N GLU A 145 -13.63 7.85 -6.02
CA GLU A 145 -13.22 7.38 -4.69
C GLU A 145 -11.71 7.50 -4.46
N LEU A 146 -10.92 7.12 -5.48
CA LEU A 146 -9.47 7.24 -5.45
C LEU A 146 -9.04 8.70 -5.40
N TYR A 147 -9.61 9.55 -6.26
CA TYR A 147 -9.37 11.00 -6.25
C TYR A 147 -9.66 11.60 -4.86
N GLN A 148 -10.84 11.36 -4.30
CA GLN A 148 -11.22 11.91 -3.00
C GLN A 148 -10.29 11.44 -1.90
N TYR A 149 -10.04 10.14 -1.80
CA TYR A 149 -9.26 9.57 -0.71
C TYR A 149 -7.80 10.02 -0.75
N PHE A 150 -7.17 9.99 -1.93
CA PHE A 150 -5.77 10.42 -2.04
C PHE A 150 -5.61 11.94 -2.00
N THR A 151 -6.65 12.71 -2.36
CA THR A 151 -6.67 14.15 -2.09
C THR A 151 -6.68 14.41 -0.58
N GLU A 152 -7.48 13.68 0.20
CA GLU A 152 -7.45 13.77 1.67
C GLU A 152 -6.05 13.46 2.23
N LEU A 153 -5.46 12.32 1.84
CA LEU A 153 -4.15 11.89 2.34
C LEU A 153 -3.00 12.85 1.95
N ALA A 154 -3.09 13.50 0.78
CA ALA A 154 -2.05 14.39 0.27
C ALA A 154 -2.10 15.81 0.87
N GLN A 155 -3.12 16.14 1.68
CA GLN A 155 -3.31 17.48 2.25
C GLN A 155 -2.94 17.57 3.74
N PRO A 156 -2.50 18.74 4.24
CA PRO A 156 -2.39 18.97 5.68
C PRO A 156 -3.76 18.85 6.39
N PRO A 157 -3.78 18.39 7.65
CA PRO A 157 -2.63 17.98 8.44
C PRO A 157 -2.17 16.53 8.15
N ILE A 158 -2.95 15.75 7.40
CA ILE A 158 -2.78 14.29 7.28
C ILE A 158 -1.41 13.92 6.70
N ARG A 159 -1.00 14.59 5.62
CA ARG A 159 0.29 14.37 4.94
C ARG A 159 1.53 14.58 5.84
N GLU A 160 1.37 15.24 6.98
CA GLU A 160 2.49 15.59 7.88
C GLU A 160 2.87 14.42 8.78
N PHE A 161 1.92 13.54 9.10
CA PHE A 161 2.13 12.45 10.06
C PHE A 161 1.72 11.07 9.51
N PHE A 162 0.84 10.99 8.52
CA PHE A 162 0.32 9.72 8.00
C PHE A 162 1.09 9.29 6.74
N ARG A 163 1.75 8.12 6.78
CA ARG A 163 2.46 7.55 5.62
C ARG A 163 1.73 6.29 5.15
N PRO A 164 1.05 6.33 4.00
CA PRO A 164 0.26 5.21 3.52
C PRO A 164 1.16 4.06 3.03
N ASN A 165 0.79 2.83 3.37
CA ASN A 165 1.29 1.61 2.74
C ASN A 165 0.13 0.94 1.99
N LEU A 166 0.21 0.93 0.65
CA LEU A 166 -0.90 0.54 -0.22
C LEU A 166 -0.85 -0.96 -0.54
N TRP A 167 -1.81 -1.72 -0.03
CA TRP A 167 -1.94 -3.15 -0.30
C TRP A 167 -3.20 -3.40 -1.15
N PRO A 168 -3.07 -3.88 -2.41
CA PRO A 168 -4.21 -4.20 -3.24
C PRO A 168 -4.95 -5.46 -2.76
N ASN A 169 -4.25 -6.34 -2.05
CA ASN A 169 -4.80 -7.51 -1.37
C ASN A 169 -4.05 -7.79 -0.06
N THR A 170 -4.67 -8.55 0.84
CA THR A 170 -4.03 -9.15 2.03
C THR A 170 -4.56 -10.59 2.18
N PRO A 171 -4.05 -11.42 3.11
CA PRO A 171 -4.65 -12.74 3.37
C PRO A 171 -6.14 -12.70 3.76
N ASP A 172 -6.63 -11.54 4.24
CA ASP A 172 -8.00 -11.32 4.71
C ASP A 172 -8.86 -10.49 3.74
N ILE A 173 -8.26 -9.90 2.70
CA ILE A 173 -8.91 -8.94 1.82
C ILE A 173 -8.67 -9.32 0.35
N LEU A 174 -9.73 -9.88 -0.25
CA LEU A 174 -9.93 -10.08 -1.68
C LEU A 174 -11.20 -9.32 -2.08
N THR A 175 -11.05 -8.10 -2.59
CA THR A 175 -12.22 -7.26 -2.90
C THR A 175 -12.99 -7.74 -4.12
N GLU A 176 -14.28 -7.44 -4.19
CA GLU A 176 -15.15 -7.77 -5.34
C GLU A 176 -14.58 -7.30 -6.69
N TYR A 177 -13.87 -6.16 -6.68
CA TYR A 177 -13.19 -5.64 -7.87
C TYR A 177 -12.18 -6.64 -8.45
N LEU A 178 -11.39 -7.30 -7.60
CA LEU A 178 -10.45 -8.35 -8.02
C LEU A 178 -11.16 -9.66 -8.36
N GLN A 179 -12.24 -10.00 -7.64
CA GLN A 179 -13.04 -11.20 -7.89
C GLN A 179 -13.65 -11.19 -9.30
N HIS A 180 -14.22 -10.06 -9.72
CA HIS A 180 -14.96 -9.95 -10.97
C HIS A 180 -14.16 -9.37 -12.14
N GLY A 181 -13.14 -8.55 -11.87
CA GLY A 181 -12.42 -7.82 -12.92
C GLY A 181 -11.27 -8.61 -13.58
N GLY A 182 -10.95 -9.82 -13.10
CA GLY A 182 -9.93 -10.69 -13.70
C GLY A 182 -8.56 -10.03 -13.82
N ARG A 183 -7.74 -10.49 -14.78
CA ARG A 183 -6.38 -9.97 -15.01
C ARG A 183 -6.30 -8.43 -15.08
N PRO A 184 -7.18 -7.73 -15.83
CA PRO A 184 -7.13 -6.27 -15.91
C PRO A 184 -7.28 -5.59 -14.55
N ALA A 185 -8.15 -6.08 -13.66
CA ALA A 185 -8.28 -5.53 -12.32
C ALA A 185 -6.98 -5.66 -11.51
N PHE A 186 -6.34 -6.83 -11.50
CA PHE A 186 -5.05 -7.01 -10.80
C PHE A 186 -3.96 -6.09 -11.37
N GLN A 187 -3.88 -5.94 -12.70
CA GLN A 187 -2.95 -5.01 -13.35
C GLN A 187 -3.23 -3.56 -12.95
N ALA A 188 -4.48 -3.13 -12.94
CA ALA A 188 -4.87 -1.77 -12.57
C ALA A 188 -4.52 -1.48 -11.10
N ARG A 189 -4.85 -2.42 -10.19
CA ARG A 189 -4.54 -2.30 -8.76
C ARG A 189 -3.05 -2.30 -8.48
N LEU A 190 -2.25 -3.07 -9.22
CA LEU A 190 -0.80 -3.03 -9.16
C LEU A 190 -0.26 -1.64 -9.53
N ILE A 191 -0.66 -1.11 -10.69
CA ILE A 191 -0.20 0.19 -11.18
C ILE A 191 -0.61 1.29 -10.17
N LEU A 192 -1.89 1.31 -9.77
CA LEU A 192 -2.41 2.25 -8.76
C LEU A 192 -1.62 2.21 -7.46
N ALA A 193 -1.43 1.04 -6.85
CA ALA A 193 -0.69 0.91 -5.59
C ALA A 193 0.75 1.40 -5.75
N ALA A 194 1.39 1.00 -6.85
CA ALA A 194 2.79 1.28 -7.13
C ALA A 194 3.07 2.73 -7.57
N THR A 195 2.09 3.50 -8.04
CA THR A 195 2.33 4.88 -8.48
C THR A 195 1.59 5.93 -7.66
N LEU A 196 0.53 5.59 -6.91
CA LEU A 196 -0.05 6.51 -5.93
C LEU A 196 0.83 6.61 -4.67
N GLY A 197 1.21 5.46 -4.09
CA GLY A 197 1.94 5.40 -2.82
C GLY A 197 3.46 5.36 -2.99
N ALA A 198 4.18 6.01 -2.07
CA ALA A 198 5.61 5.84 -1.91
C ALA A 198 5.96 4.47 -1.30
N SER A 199 5.04 3.87 -0.55
CA SER A 199 5.14 2.49 -0.05
C SER A 199 3.92 1.67 -0.50
N TYR A 200 4.16 0.45 -0.96
CA TYR A 200 3.11 -0.48 -1.34
C TYR A 200 3.57 -1.92 -1.09
N GLY A 201 2.63 -2.82 -0.88
CA GLY A 201 2.87 -4.26 -0.72
C GLY A 201 1.83 -5.08 -1.46
N MET A 202 1.99 -6.41 -1.46
CA MET A 202 0.99 -7.35 -1.97
C MET A 202 1.17 -8.69 -1.26
N TYR A 203 0.08 -9.42 -1.09
CA TYR A 203 0.11 -10.79 -0.61
C TYR A 203 0.28 -11.74 -1.79
N GLY A 204 1.51 -12.24 -1.96
CA GLY A 204 1.90 -13.21 -2.98
C GLY A 204 2.14 -14.61 -2.39
N PRO A 205 2.07 -15.70 -3.18
CA PRO A 205 1.90 -15.68 -4.65
C PRO A 205 0.49 -15.41 -5.18
N ALA A 206 -0.50 -15.31 -4.30
CA ALA A 206 -1.91 -15.15 -4.66
C ALA A 206 -2.14 -13.97 -5.61
N PHE A 207 -1.53 -12.81 -5.36
CA PHE A 207 -1.72 -11.63 -6.20
C PHE A 207 -1.15 -11.78 -7.61
N GLU A 208 0.12 -12.19 -7.75
CA GLU A 208 0.73 -12.30 -9.08
C GLU A 208 0.17 -13.46 -9.91
N LEU A 209 -0.46 -14.45 -9.27
CA LEU A 209 -1.18 -15.55 -9.92
C LEU A 209 -2.68 -15.24 -10.10
N MET A 210 -3.11 -14.04 -9.72
CA MET A 210 -4.46 -13.54 -9.87
C MET A 210 -5.51 -14.47 -9.24
N GLU A 211 -5.22 -15.04 -8.08
CA GLU A 211 -6.19 -15.83 -7.32
C GLU A 211 -7.35 -14.90 -6.90
N ASN A 212 -8.55 -15.22 -7.38
CA ASN A 212 -9.70 -14.33 -7.27
C ASN A 212 -10.97 -15.06 -6.81
N ARG A 213 -10.84 -16.29 -6.31
CA ARG A 213 -11.98 -17.08 -5.84
C ARG A 213 -12.29 -16.72 -4.38
N PRO A 214 -13.46 -16.10 -4.08
CA PRO A 214 -13.87 -15.87 -2.71
C PRO A 214 -14.39 -17.15 -2.07
N ARG A 215 -14.36 -17.21 -0.73
CA ARG A 215 -14.94 -18.32 0.05
C ARG A 215 -16.41 -18.55 -0.31
N GLU A 216 -17.18 -17.47 -0.41
CA GLU A 216 -18.58 -17.44 -0.81
C GLU A 216 -18.93 -16.06 -1.37
N GLN A 217 -20.06 -15.94 -2.07
CA GLN A 217 -20.48 -14.68 -2.66
C GLN A 217 -20.63 -13.59 -1.59
N GLY A 218 -20.05 -12.41 -1.84
CA GLY A 218 -20.04 -11.27 -0.90
C GLY A 218 -18.97 -11.38 0.20
N SER A 219 -18.19 -12.47 0.24
CA SER A 219 -17.04 -12.59 1.13
C SER A 219 -15.80 -11.93 0.52
N GLU A 220 -15.01 -11.27 1.35
CA GLU A 220 -13.65 -10.81 0.99
C GLU A 220 -12.57 -11.83 1.40
N GLU A 221 -12.94 -12.97 1.97
CA GLU A 221 -12.00 -14.04 2.30
C GLU A 221 -11.72 -14.90 1.08
N TYR A 222 -10.46 -15.31 0.89
CA TYR A 222 -10.08 -16.26 -0.15
C TYR A 222 -10.72 -17.62 0.12
N LEU A 223 -11.21 -18.26 -0.95
CA LEU A 223 -11.47 -19.70 -0.93
C LEU A 223 -10.17 -20.43 -0.62
N ASP A 224 -10.23 -21.48 0.19
CA ASP A 224 -9.06 -22.32 0.46
C ASP A 224 -7.88 -21.51 1.04
N SER A 225 -8.17 -20.57 1.94
CA SER A 225 -7.21 -19.59 2.49
C SER A 225 -5.97 -20.24 3.12
N GLU A 226 -4.77 -19.70 2.80
CA GLU A 226 -3.49 -20.17 3.37
C GLU A 226 -3.42 -20.02 4.88
N LYS A 227 -4.25 -19.14 5.46
CA LYS A 227 -4.34 -18.99 6.92
C LYS A 227 -4.67 -20.31 7.62
N TYR A 228 -5.33 -21.24 6.93
CA TYR A 228 -5.84 -22.48 7.51
C TYR A 228 -5.32 -23.75 6.83
N GLN A 229 -4.48 -23.61 5.80
CA GLN A 229 -3.89 -24.76 5.11
C GLN A 229 -2.62 -24.40 4.35
N VAL A 230 -1.76 -25.40 4.15
CA VAL A 230 -0.60 -25.27 3.26
C VAL A 230 -1.08 -25.22 1.81
N ARG A 231 -0.62 -24.22 1.06
CA ARG A 231 -0.82 -24.17 -0.39
C ARG A 231 0.49 -24.31 -1.14
N THR A 232 0.39 -24.92 -2.31
CA THR A 232 1.48 -24.99 -3.29
C THR A 232 1.08 -24.16 -4.51
N TRP A 233 2.00 -23.33 -4.99
CA TRP A 233 1.74 -22.41 -6.10
C TRP A 233 2.59 -22.72 -7.32
N GLU A 234 1.97 -22.68 -8.49
CA GLU A 234 2.66 -22.74 -9.78
C GLU A 234 3.23 -21.36 -10.15
N ARG A 235 4.36 -20.99 -9.52
CA ARG A 235 4.96 -19.64 -9.65
C ARG A 235 5.50 -19.29 -11.04
N ASN A 236 5.64 -20.27 -11.92
CA ASN A 236 6.15 -20.10 -13.29
C ASN A 236 5.03 -20.05 -14.33
N ARG A 237 3.77 -19.90 -13.91
CA ARG A 237 2.64 -19.73 -14.82
C ARG A 237 2.91 -18.60 -15.83
N PRO A 238 2.74 -18.85 -17.14
CA PRO A 238 3.07 -17.88 -18.19
C PRO A 238 2.16 -16.64 -18.14
N ASP A 239 0.96 -16.78 -17.59
CA ASP A 239 0.02 -15.70 -17.37
C ASP A 239 0.25 -14.96 -16.04
N SER A 240 1.30 -15.25 -15.28
CA SER A 240 1.61 -14.52 -14.05
C SER A 240 1.86 -13.02 -14.33
N LEU A 241 1.57 -12.18 -13.33
CA LEU A 241 1.93 -10.75 -13.34
C LEU A 241 3.37 -10.46 -12.95
N ARG A 242 4.20 -11.49 -12.70
CA ARG A 242 5.61 -11.34 -12.28
C ARG A 242 6.40 -10.36 -13.14
N GLU A 243 6.25 -10.42 -14.46
CA GLU A 243 6.96 -9.52 -15.39
C GLU A 243 6.50 -8.07 -15.24
N LEU A 244 5.19 -7.84 -15.17
CA LEU A 244 4.64 -6.50 -14.97
C LEU A 244 5.07 -5.93 -13.61
N ILE A 245 5.03 -6.74 -12.54
CA ILE A 245 5.51 -6.37 -11.20
C ILE A 245 6.99 -5.98 -11.26
N THR A 246 7.80 -6.73 -12.01
CA THR A 246 9.24 -6.43 -12.19
C THR A 246 9.45 -5.10 -12.90
N ILE A 247 8.71 -4.85 -14.00
CA ILE A 247 8.78 -3.61 -14.78
C ILE A 247 8.36 -2.42 -13.92
N VAL A 248 7.21 -2.52 -13.24
CA VAL A 248 6.66 -1.43 -12.40
C VAL A 248 7.59 -1.12 -11.22
N ASN A 249 8.21 -2.13 -10.60
CA ASN A 249 9.20 -1.91 -9.54
C ASN A 249 10.49 -1.26 -10.06
N ARG A 250 10.95 -1.61 -11.26
CA ARG A 250 12.07 -0.92 -11.91
C ARG A 250 11.71 0.55 -12.18
N ILE A 251 10.52 0.82 -12.70
CA ILE A 251 10.00 2.18 -12.92
C ILE A 251 10.05 2.98 -11.62
N ARG A 252 9.57 2.42 -10.50
CA ARG A 252 9.65 3.09 -9.20
C ARG A 252 11.08 3.43 -8.80
N ARG A 253 12.02 2.48 -8.92
CA ARG A 253 13.44 2.68 -8.55
C ARG A 253 14.11 3.77 -9.40
N GLU A 254 13.79 3.86 -10.68
CA GLU A 254 14.39 4.81 -11.62
C GLU A 254 13.77 6.22 -11.60
N ASN A 255 12.65 6.40 -10.89
CA ASN A 255 11.92 7.67 -10.87
C ASN A 255 11.70 8.17 -9.42
N PRO A 256 12.57 9.09 -8.94
CA PRO A 256 12.48 9.62 -7.58
C PRO A 256 11.13 10.24 -7.21
N ALA A 257 10.35 10.73 -8.19
CA ALA A 257 9.00 11.24 -7.93
C ALA A 257 8.06 10.17 -7.33
N LEU A 258 8.31 8.88 -7.59
CA LEU A 258 7.51 7.78 -7.05
C LEU A 258 7.95 7.35 -5.63
N GLN A 259 9.04 7.92 -5.10
CA GLN A 259 9.59 7.62 -3.77
C GLN A 259 9.05 8.55 -2.66
N THR A 260 8.10 9.44 -2.97
CA THR A 260 7.51 10.38 -2.01
C THR A 260 6.04 10.63 -2.30
N ASP A 261 5.20 10.80 -1.29
CA ASP A 261 3.76 11.09 -1.46
C ASP A 261 3.46 12.58 -1.66
N ARG A 262 4.43 13.46 -1.39
CA ARG A 262 4.21 14.92 -1.36
C ARG A 262 3.97 15.56 -2.73
N GLY A 263 4.45 14.92 -3.80
CA GLY A 263 4.37 15.44 -5.16
C GLY A 263 3.09 15.06 -5.91
N LEU A 264 2.12 14.40 -5.27
CA LEU A 264 0.91 13.90 -5.93
C LEU A 264 -0.04 15.03 -6.32
N ARG A 265 -0.51 15.02 -7.57
CA ARG A 265 -1.54 15.93 -8.11
C ARG A 265 -2.45 15.18 -9.07
N PHE A 266 -3.75 15.38 -8.96
CA PHE A 266 -4.75 14.82 -9.87
C PHE A 266 -5.05 15.77 -11.03
N HIS A 267 -5.36 15.20 -12.18
CA HIS A 267 -5.63 15.92 -13.43
C HIS A 267 -7.03 15.58 -13.94
N THR A 268 -7.68 16.56 -14.54
CA THR A 268 -9.03 16.38 -15.09
C THR A 268 -9.00 15.45 -16.30
N THR A 269 -9.95 14.52 -16.33
CA THR A 269 -10.25 13.66 -17.47
C THR A 269 -11.68 13.94 -17.96
N GLU A 270 -11.94 13.75 -19.25
CA GLU A 270 -13.29 13.85 -19.83
C GLU A 270 -14.09 12.55 -19.72
N ASN A 271 -13.60 11.58 -18.94
CA ASN A 271 -14.18 10.26 -18.77
C ASN A 271 -14.02 9.81 -17.31
N ASP A 272 -15.14 9.58 -16.63
CA ASP A 272 -15.19 9.22 -15.21
C ASP A 272 -14.59 7.85 -14.89
N GLN A 273 -14.33 7.02 -15.90
CA GLN A 273 -13.61 5.74 -15.76
C GLN A 273 -12.09 5.89 -15.93
N LEU A 274 -11.60 7.09 -16.26
CA LEU A 274 -10.18 7.40 -16.35
C LEU A 274 -9.75 8.25 -15.16
N LEU A 275 -8.72 7.79 -14.46
CA LEU A 275 -8.04 8.56 -13.42
C LEU A 275 -6.66 8.96 -13.92
N ALA A 276 -6.34 10.26 -13.88
CA ALA A 276 -5.04 10.79 -14.25
C ALA A 276 -4.41 11.54 -13.07
N TYR A 277 -3.15 11.27 -12.78
CA TYR A 277 -2.40 11.97 -11.74
C TYR A 277 -0.90 11.96 -12.03
N SER A 278 -0.22 13.00 -11.58
CA SER A 278 1.24 13.06 -11.62
C SER A 278 1.84 13.03 -10.23
N LYS A 279 3.03 12.46 -10.12
CA LYS A 279 3.97 12.72 -9.02
C LYS A 279 5.19 13.42 -9.58
N SER A 280 5.70 14.41 -8.84
CA SER A 280 6.92 15.12 -9.20
C SER A 280 7.88 15.30 -8.03
N THR A 281 9.17 15.42 -8.34
CA THR A 281 10.16 15.93 -7.38
C THR A 281 9.92 17.43 -7.11
N PRO A 282 10.39 17.99 -5.98
CA PRO A 282 10.14 19.41 -5.66
C PRO A 282 10.64 20.41 -6.71
N ASP A 283 11.71 20.07 -7.43
CA ASP A 283 12.29 20.84 -8.54
C ASP A 283 11.67 20.50 -9.92
N ASN A 284 10.70 19.58 -9.93
CA ASN A 284 10.07 18.99 -11.12
C ASN A 284 11.10 18.38 -12.11
N ALA A 285 12.31 18.01 -11.68
CA ALA A 285 13.31 17.36 -12.54
C ALA A 285 12.89 15.94 -12.96
N ASN A 286 12.07 15.27 -12.13
CA ASN A 286 11.41 14.02 -12.47
C ASN A 286 9.90 14.21 -12.29
N VAL A 287 9.15 14.06 -13.39
CA VAL A 287 7.68 14.13 -13.41
C VAL A 287 7.16 12.86 -14.06
N VAL A 288 6.35 12.12 -13.30
CA VAL A 288 5.71 10.89 -13.74
C VAL A 288 4.20 11.13 -13.77
N LEU A 289 3.58 11.00 -14.94
CA LEU A 289 2.13 10.97 -15.10
C LEU A 289 1.69 9.50 -15.16
N THR A 290 0.69 9.12 -14.37
CA THR A 290 -0.03 7.86 -14.53
C THR A 290 -1.44 8.16 -15.01
N VAL A 291 -1.90 7.43 -16.03
CA VAL A 291 -3.30 7.41 -16.45
C VAL A 291 -3.78 5.97 -16.38
N ILE A 292 -4.90 5.74 -15.69
CA ILE A 292 -5.45 4.41 -15.44
C ILE A 292 -6.93 4.36 -15.81
N ASN A 293 -7.33 3.29 -16.47
CA ASN A 293 -8.71 2.87 -16.66
C ASN A 293 -9.13 2.00 -15.48
N VAL A 294 -10.12 2.46 -14.72
CA VAL A 294 -10.65 1.73 -13.56
C VAL A 294 -11.73 0.72 -13.96
N ASP A 295 -12.26 0.77 -15.18
CA ASP A 295 -13.17 -0.24 -15.74
C ASP A 295 -12.35 -1.45 -16.26
N PRO A 296 -12.46 -2.63 -15.62
CA PRO A 296 -11.67 -3.79 -16.03
C PRO A 296 -12.25 -4.51 -17.27
N HIS A 297 -13.40 -4.08 -17.79
CA HIS A 297 -14.14 -4.79 -18.83
C HIS A 297 -14.13 -4.06 -20.18
N HIS A 298 -14.16 -2.73 -20.19
CA HIS A 298 -14.31 -1.95 -21.42
C HIS A 298 -13.14 -1.03 -21.71
N VAL A 299 -12.89 -0.80 -23.00
CA VAL A 299 -11.96 0.22 -23.47
C VAL A 299 -12.50 1.59 -23.06
N GLN A 300 -11.65 2.39 -22.43
CA GLN A 300 -11.98 3.77 -22.05
C GLN A 300 -11.05 4.74 -22.76
N ARG A 301 -11.62 5.85 -23.24
CA ARG A 301 -10.91 6.91 -23.97
C ARG A 301 -11.36 8.28 -23.50
N GLY A 302 -10.50 9.27 -23.66
CA GLY A 302 -10.83 10.65 -23.32
C GLY A 302 -9.63 11.58 -23.44
N MET A 303 -9.87 12.86 -23.18
CA MET A 303 -8.79 13.84 -23.06
C MET A 303 -8.36 13.97 -21.60
N VAL A 304 -7.06 14.03 -21.37
CA VAL A 304 -6.43 14.40 -20.10
C VAL A 304 -5.95 15.83 -20.20
N THR A 305 -6.29 16.68 -19.23
CA THR A 305 -5.87 18.08 -19.18
C THR A 305 -4.76 18.28 -18.15
N LEU A 306 -3.59 18.72 -18.60
CA LEU A 306 -2.39 18.88 -17.79
C LEU A 306 -2.10 20.35 -17.45
N PRO A 307 -1.77 20.68 -16.19
CA PRO A 307 -1.33 22.02 -15.80
C PRO A 307 0.16 22.21 -16.16
N LEU A 308 0.45 22.49 -17.44
CA LEU A 308 1.81 22.51 -17.97
C LEU A 308 2.78 23.40 -17.18
N ASP A 309 2.36 24.59 -16.73
CA ASP A 309 3.19 25.49 -15.93
C ASP A 309 3.62 24.84 -14.61
N GLU A 310 2.68 24.18 -13.91
CA GLU A 310 2.95 23.50 -12.63
C GLU A 310 3.88 22.29 -12.81
N LEU A 311 3.85 21.66 -13.98
CA LEU A 311 4.73 20.56 -14.35
C LEU A 311 6.10 21.03 -14.87
N GLY A 312 6.28 22.35 -15.04
CA GLY A 312 7.48 22.95 -15.62
C GLY A 312 7.68 22.53 -17.08
N ILE A 313 6.59 22.52 -17.86
CA ILE A 313 6.55 22.24 -19.29
C ILE A 313 6.14 23.53 -20.02
N GLU A 314 6.89 23.91 -21.05
CA GLU A 314 6.60 25.09 -21.86
C GLU A 314 5.32 24.87 -22.71
N LYS A 315 4.34 25.78 -22.61
CA LYS A 315 3.04 25.66 -23.27
C LYS A 315 3.09 25.67 -24.79
N ASP A 316 4.02 26.44 -25.35
CA ASP A 316 4.11 26.71 -26.79
C ASP A 316 5.05 25.75 -27.53
N ARG A 317 5.55 24.71 -26.84
CA ARG A 317 6.45 23.72 -27.43
C ARG A 317 5.93 22.30 -27.23
N PRO A 318 6.10 21.44 -28.24
CA PRO A 318 5.81 20.04 -28.05
C PRO A 318 6.79 19.42 -27.04
N TYR A 319 6.31 18.48 -26.24
CA TYR A 319 7.08 17.77 -25.22
C TYR A 319 6.92 16.26 -25.38
N GLN A 320 7.95 15.52 -24.96
CA GLN A 320 7.93 14.07 -25.09
C GLN A 320 7.35 13.41 -23.85
N ALA A 321 6.31 12.60 -24.04
CA ALA A 321 5.78 11.66 -23.06
C ALA A 321 6.33 10.26 -23.37
N HIS A 322 7.24 9.77 -22.53
CA HIS A 322 7.81 8.43 -22.66
C HIS A 322 7.02 7.46 -21.78
N GLU A 323 6.25 6.57 -22.39
CA GLU A 323 5.48 5.52 -21.70
C GLU A 323 6.44 4.41 -21.25
N LEU A 324 6.54 4.20 -19.95
CA LEU A 324 7.63 3.48 -19.32
C LEU A 324 7.42 1.95 -19.30
N ILE A 325 6.19 1.47 -19.50
CA ILE A 325 5.90 0.03 -19.51
C ILE A 325 6.21 -0.57 -20.89
N SER A 326 5.71 0.07 -21.95
CA SER A 326 5.90 -0.32 -23.35
C SER A 326 7.15 0.25 -24.00
N GLY A 327 7.70 1.36 -23.48
CA GLY A 327 8.81 2.10 -24.08
C GLY A 327 8.37 3.05 -25.21
N ALA A 328 7.07 3.13 -25.52
CA ALA A 328 6.55 4.01 -26.55
C ALA A 328 6.82 5.49 -26.22
N ARG A 329 7.02 6.32 -27.25
CA ARG A 329 7.24 7.76 -27.09
C ARG A 329 6.22 8.52 -27.90
N TYR A 330 5.56 9.46 -27.25
CA TYR A 330 4.57 10.34 -27.84
C TYR A 330 5.09 11.77 -27.82
N LEU A 331 4.77 12.53 -28.87
CA LEU A 331 4.99 13.96 -28.91
C LEU A 331 3.65 14.65 -28.61
N TRP A 332 3.52 15.18 -27.41
CA TRP A 332 2.32 15.87 -26.94
C TRP A 332 2.48 17.37 -27.14
N ASN A 333 1.37 18.05 -27.41
CA ASN A 333 1.36 19.49 -27.65
C ASN A 333 0.21 20.13 -26.87
N GLY A 334 0.53 21.17 -26.11
CA GLY A 334 -0.43 21.84 -25.25
C GLY A 334 -0.93 20.97 -24.08
N PRO A 335 -1.94 21.46 -23.35
CA PRO A 335 -2.39 20.85 -22.10
C PRO A 335 -3.32 19.65 -22.29
N ARG A 336 -4.01 19.53 -23.44
CA ARG A 336 -5.05 18.51 -23.66
C ARG A 336 -4.53 17.40 -24.55
N ASN A 337 -4.45 16.18 -24.02
CA ASN A 337 -3.91 15.02 -24.74
C ASN A 337 -4.88 13.85 -24.72
N PHE A 338 -5.04 13.20 -25.87
CA PHE A 338 -5.90 12.02 -26.03
C PHE A 338 -5.22 10.77 -25.45
N VAL A 339 -6.00 9.96 -24.74
CA VAL A 339 -5.61 8.63 -24.26
C VAL A 339 -6.70 7.61 -24.58
N GLU A 340 -6.28 6.38 -24.83
CA GLU A 340 -7.15 5.21 -25.00
C GLU A 340 -6.50 4.03 -24.28
N LEU A 341 -7.23 3.42 -23.35
CA LEU A 341 -6.74 2.33 -22.51
C LEU A 341 -7.66 1.12 -22.64
N SER A 342 -7.12 0.03 -23.16
CA SER A 342 -7.84 -1.23 -23.36
C SER A 342 -7.48 -2.25 -22.28
N PRO A 343 -8.44 -2.70 -21.44
CA PRO A 343 -8.21 -3.72 -20.42
C PRO A 343 -7.60 -5.02 -20.96
N GLY A 344 -7.92 -5.39 -22.21
CA GLY A 344 -7.37 -6.58 -22.86
C GLY A 344 -5.86 -6.50 -23.16
N SER A 345 -5.27 -5.30 -23.07
CA SER A 345 -3.83 -5.08 -23.27
C SER A 345 -3.15 -4.68 -21.96
N LEU A 346 -3.45 -3.47 -21.48
CA LEU A 346 -2.97 -2.95 -20.21
C LEU A 346 -3.93 -1.82 -19.77
N PRO A 347 -4.45 -1.84 -18.53
CA PRO A 347 -5.43 -0.86 -18.07
C PRO A 347 -4.78 0.48 -17.67
N GLY A 348 -3.49 0.68 -17.89
CA GLY A 348 -2.77 1.85 -17.42
C GLY A 348 -1.52 2.16 -18.20
N GLN A 349 -1.14 3.43 -18.20
CA GLN A 349 0.09 3.94 -18.79
C GLN A 349 0.83 4.80 -17.77
N ILE A 350 2.16 4.64 -17.71
CA ILE A 350 3.02 5.42 -16.82
C ILE A 350 3.99 6.20 -17.68
N PHE A 351 3.80 7.51 -17.79
CA PHE A 351 4.62 8.39 -18.60
C PHE A 351 5.67 9.10 -17.75
N ARG A 352 6.89 9.21 -18.25
CA ARG A 352 7.87 10.21 -17.80
C ARG A 352 7.92 11.35 -18.82
N PHE A 353 7.74 12.58 -18.35
CA PHE A 353 7.96 13.75 -19.21
C PHE A 353 9.44 14.06 -19.35
N ARG A 354 9.85 14.39 -20.58
CA ARG A 354 11.18 14.93 -20.87
C ARG A 354 11.05 16.36 -21.36
N ARG A 355 11.62 17.30 -20.58
CA ARG A 355 11.60 18.75 -20.85
C ARG A 355 12.33 19.17 -22.11
N ARG A 356 13.27 18.36 -22.60
CA ARG A 356 14.01 18.60 -23.85
C ARG A 356 13.76 17.45 -24.80
N VAL A 357 13.03 17.71 -25.87
CA VAL A 357 13.13 16.92 -27.09
C VAL A 357 14.47 17.33 -27.70
N ARG A 358 15.48 16.45 -27.65
CA ARG A 358 16.72 16.71 -28.40
C ARG A 358 16.34 16.85 -29.86
N SER A 359 16.53 18.03 -30.43
CA SER A 359 16.36 18.27 -31.86
C SER A 359 17.73 18.18 -32.54
N GLU A 360 17.78 18.00 -33.86
CA GLU A 360 19.05 17.99 -34.61
C GLU A 360 19.88 19.27 -34.42
N HIS A 361 19.28 20.35 -33.94
CA HIS A 361 19.96 21.62 -33.59
C HIS A 361 20.72 21.58 -32.25
N ASP A 362 20.54 20.54 -31.42
CA ASP A 362 21.27 20.36 -30.16
C ASP A 362 22.60 19.60 -30.33
N PHE A 363 22.99 19.28 -31.57
CA PHE A 363 24.36 18.87 -31.87
C PHE A 363 25.24 20.12 -31.89
N GLU A 364 25.98 20.35 -30.80
CA GLU A 364 27.26 21.05 -30.91
C GLU A 364 28.10 20.23 -31.88
N TYR A 365 28.22 20.70 -33.12
CA TYR A 365 29.31 20.28 -33.99
C TYR A 365 30.59 20.61 -33.23
N PHE A 366 31.30 19.58 -32.76
CA PHE A 366 32.68 19.74 -32.32
C PHE A 366 33.44 20.41 -33.48
N LEU A 367 33.81 21.67 -33.28
CA LEU A 367 34.78 22.40 -34.09
C LEU A 367 36.13 22.34 -33.40
#